data_AF-A0A1G9X557-F1
#
_entry.id   AF-A0A1G9X557-F1
#
_cell.length_a   1.000
_cell.length_b   1.000
_cell.length_c   1.000
_cell.angle_alpha   90.00
_cell.angle_beta   90.00
_cell.angle_gamma   90.00
#
_symmetry.space_group_name_H-M   'P 1'
#
loop_
_entity.id
_entity.type
_entity.pdbx_description
1 polymer ?
#
loop_
_entity_poly.entity_id
_entity_poly.type
_entity_poly.pdbx_seq_one_letter_code
_entity_poly.pdbx_strand_id
1 'polypeptide(L)'
;MDEDIPPWLQCVLDSLERGDVPDTSIPPEQFDAVSVDKKKALLKSIQQLVDDDTVSLNSFLPLLSSALDADNRAVRLTTAKLLVSVAETTPDAILELVPVLAARVADDDEFYYVRARSAEALGYVALEHPDEVATPELLADLRLGLSFDEPEVTQKLSKALEHVALGDPRRLRHHVPTLAEHLADDDELVRCHLCTALVVVGSESPDRLADVADDLRIRLSDDSTFVRGRAAERRLGDLCDADEPFVADRARFALSALGGTADPDGPTPGVGTIESVSASTADAAEEIRSPDSDGMRPSCGFPLAESGPPMCPRCGQPH
;
A
#
# COMPACT_ATOMS: atom_id res chain seq x y z
N MET A 1 -0.43 -6.02 39.58
CA MET A 1 -1.48 -7.02 39.84
C MET A 1 -1.73 -7.66 38.50
N ASP A 2 -1.42 -8.95 38.34
CA ASP A 2 -1.82 -9.68 37.14
C ASP A 2 -3.33 -9.61 37.09
N GLU A 3 -3.88 -8.84 36.16
CA GLU A 3 -5.29 -9.00 35.81
C GLU A 3 -5.44 -10.43 35.31
N ASP A 4 -6.39 -11.17 35.86
CA ASP A 4 -6.68 -12.52 35.38
C ASP A 4 -6.96 -12.48 33.86
N ILE A 5 -6.44 -13.48 33.13
CA ILE A 5 -6.77 -13.67 31.73
C ILE A 5 -8.25 -14.07 31.67
N PRO A 6 -9.10 -13.35 30.90
CA PRO A 6 -10.50 -13.74 30.77
C PRO A 6 -10.62 -15.20 30.29
N PRO A 7 -11.61 -15.97 30.77
CA PRO A 7 -11.76 -17.37 30.39
C PRO A 7 -11.82 -17.59 28.87
N TRP A 8 -12.47 -16.69 28.13
CA TRP A 8 -12.52 -16.78 26.67
C TRP A 8 -11.13 -16.62 26.04
N LEU A 9 -10.30 -15.71 26.55
CA LEU A 9 -8.97 -15.46 26.02
C LEU A 9 -8.06 -16.65 26.32
N GLN A 10 -8.20 -17.24 27.50
CA GLN A 10 -7.52 -18.49 27.83
C GLN A 10 -7.95 -19.62 26.88
N CYS A 11 -9.25 -19.77 26.60
CA CYS A 11 -9.72 -20.76 25.64
C CYS A 11 -9.16 -20.57 24.23
N VAL A 12 -9.06 -19.31 23.76
CA VAL A 12 -8.44 -19.00 22.47
C VAL A 12 -6.97 -19.42 22.50
N LEU A 13 -6.20 -19.00 23.51
CA LEU A 13 -4.78 -19.35 23.64
C LEU A 13 -4.56 -20.86 23.74
N ASP A 14 -5.36 -21.57 24.53
CA ASP A 14 -5.28 -23.03 24.69
C ASP A 14 -5.62 -23.76 23.38
N SER A 15 -6.54 -23.23 22.56
CA SER A 15 -6.81 -23.77 21.23
C SER A 15 -5.65 -23.52 20.28
N LEU A 16 -5.03 -22.34 20.33
CA LEU A 16 -3.85 -22.02 19.53
C LEU A 16 -2.66 -22.93 19.87
N GLU A 17 -2.40 -23.17 21.16
CA GLU A 17 -1.33 -24.09 21.60
C GLU A 17 -1.56 -25.54 21.14
N ARG A 18 -2.83 -25.94 20.95
CA ARG A 18 -3.21 -27.28 20.48
C ARG A 18 -3.32 -27.38 18.96
N GLY A 19 -3.21 -26.27 18.23
CA GLY A 19 -3.45 -26.21 16.78
C GLY A 19 -4.92 -26.38 16.38
N ASP A 20 -5.85 -26.15 17.32
CA ASP A 20 -7.29 -26.21 17.07
C ASP A 20 -7.81 -24.84 16.59
N VAL A 21 -8.92 -24.85 15.84
CA VAL A 21 -9.64 -23.63 15.46
C VAL A 21 -10.25 -23.00 16.72
N PRO A 22 -9.84 -21.77 17.10
CA PRO A 22 -10.40 -21.11 18.27
C PRO A 22 -11.81 -20.60 18.01
N ASP A 23 -12.65 -20.62 19.04
CA ASP A 23 -13.91 -19.88 19.02
C ASP A 23 -13.61 -18.40 19.27
N THR A 24 -13.79 -17.59 18.23
CA THR A 24 -13.53 -16.15 18.24
C THR A 24 -14.81 -15.32 18.30
N SER A 25 -15.96 -15.96 18.54
CA SER A 25 -17.25 -15.29 18.69
C SER A 25 -17.38 -14.64 20.07
N ILE A 26 -16.68 -13.52 20.26
CA ILE A 26 -16.62 -12.81 21.53
C ILE A 26 -17.42 -11.50 21.42
N PRO A 27 -18.34 -11.20 22.36
CA PRO A 27 -19.02 -9.91 22.39
C PRO A 27 -18.01 -8.76 22.47
N PRO A 28 -18.20 -7.64 21.72
CA PRO A 28 -17.28 -6.50 21.72
C PRO A 28 -16.92 -6.01 23.13
N GLU A 29 -17.90 -5.92 24.04
CA GLU A 29 -17.70 -5.51 25.44
C GLU A 29 -16.67 -6.39 26.19
N GLN A 30 -16.66 -7.70 25.90
CA GLN A 30 -15.72 -8.64 26.52
C GLN A 30 -14.32 -8.54 25.91
N PHE A 31 -14.23 -8.24 24.61
CA PHE A 31 -12.97 -7.90 23.97
C PHE A 31 -12.44 -6.60 24.58
N ASP A 32 -13.29 -5.58 24.71
CA ASP A 32 -12.90 -4.25 25.20
C ASP A 32 -12.38 -4.24 26.63
N ALA A 33 -12.96 -5.06 27.50
CA ALA A 33 -12.50 -5.25 28.87
C ALA A 33 -11.06 -5.80 29.00
N VAL A 34 -10.48 -6.35 27.92
CA VAL A 34 -9.10 -6.86 27.93
C VAL A 34 -8.09 -5.73 27.82
N SER A 35 -7.03 -5.82 28.62
CA SER A 35 -5.94 -4.86 28.56
C SER A 35 -5.31 -4.78 27.16
N VAL A 36 -4.87 -3.58 26.78
CA VAL A 36 -4.27 -3.30 25.47
C VAL A 36 -3.08 -4.21 25.18
N ASP A 37 -2.25 -4.49 26.18
CA ASP A 37 -1.08 -5.36 26.03
C ASP A 37 -1.45 -6.80 25.72
N LYS A 38 -2.50 -7.34 26.36
CA LYS A 38 -3.02 -8.68 26.08
C LYS A 38 -3.64 -8.76 24.69
N LYS A 39 -4.41 -7.76 24.26
CA LYS A 39 -4.95 -7.67 22.88
C LYS A 39 -3.82 -7.69 21.85
N LYS A 40 -2.78 -6.87 22.06
CA LYS A 40 -1.62 -6.82 21.16
C LYS A 40 -0.82 -8.11 21.16
N ALA A 41 -0.67 -8.78 22.30
CA ALA A 41 -0.01 -10.08 22.38
C ALA A 41 -0.80 -11.13 21.57
N LEU A 42 -2.12 -11.18 21.73
CA LEU A 42 -2.99 -12.06 20.95
C LEU A 42 -2.86 -11.81 19.44
N LEU A 43 -2.95 -10.55 18.99
CA LEU A 43 -2.81 -10.21 17.57
C LEU A 43 -1.46 -10.63 16.99
N LYS A 44 -0.38 -10.50 17.77
CA LYS A 44 0.94 -10.99 17.36
C LYS A 44 1.01 -12.51 17.26
N SER A 45 0.39 -13.23 18.20
CA SER A 45 0.30 -14.69 18.13
C SER A 45 -0.50 -15.14 16.90
N ILE A 46 -1.62 -14.46 16.60
CA ILE A 46 -2.40 -14.73 15.37
C ILE A 46 -1.53 -14.52 14.13
N GLN A 47 -0.80 -13.40 14.04
CA GLN A 47 0.11 -13.14 12.92
C GLN A 47 1.13 -14.27 12.74
N GLN A 48 1.82 -14.67 13.82
CA GLN A 48 2.82 -15.74 13.76
C GLN A 48 2.24 -17.06 13.25
N LEU A 49 1.04 -17.41 13.70
CA LEU A 49 0.39 -18.65 13.31
C LEU A 49 -0.08 -18.64 11.86
N VAL A 50 -0.51 -17.47 11.36
CA VAL A 50 -0.85 -17.27 9.94
C VAL A 50 0.40 -17.31 9.07
N ASP A 51 1.50 -16.68 9.52
CA ASP A 51 2.79 -16.72 8.81
C ASP A 51 3.36 -18.15 8.73
N ASP A 52 3.16 -18.95 9.78
CA ASP A 52 3.59 -20.35 9.85
C ASP A 52 2.60 -21.32 9.13
N ASP A 53 1.54 -20.79 8.49
CA ASP A 53 0.46 -21.57 7.82
C ASP A 53 -0.19 -22.63 8.73
N THR A 54 -0.23 -22.36 10.04
CA THR A 54 -0.76 -23.30 11.04
C THR A 54 -2.27 -23.19 11.20
N VAL A 55 -2.83 -22.03 10.89
CA VAL A 55 -4.26 -21.72 11.04
C VAL A 55 -4.73 -20.81 9.91
N SER A 56 -6.00 -20.95 9.52
CA SER A 56 -6.62 -20.03 8.57
C SER A 56 -7.06 -18.75 9.28
N LEU A 57 -6.76 -17.59 8.67
CA LEU A 57 -7.22 -16.27 9.13
C LEU A 57 -8.75 -16.19 9.27
N ASN A 58 -9.50 -16.95 8.46
CA ASN A 58 -10.96 -16.99 8.49
C ASN A 58 -11.52 -17.29 9.89
N SER A 59 -10.77 -18.05 10.69
CA SER A 59 -11.11 -18.38 12.07
C SER A 59 -11.11 -17.16 13.01
N PHE A 60 -10.48 -16.06 12.60
CA PHE A 60 -10.26 -14.87 13.42
C PHE A 60 -10.99 -13.63 12.90
N LEU A 61 -11.72 -13.70 11.78
CA LEU A 61 -12.36 -12.52 11.17
C LEU A 61 -13.27 -11.75 12.14
N PRO A 62 -14.12 -12.39 12.97
CA PRO A 62 -14.93 -11.65 13.95
C PRO A 62 -14.09 -10.89 14.98
N LEU A 63 -12.99 -11.49 15.43
CA LEU A 63 -12.08 -10.89 16.38
C LEU A 63 -11.29 -9.74 15.74
N LEU A 64 -10.80 -9.91 14.52
CA LEU A 64 -10.07 -8.88 13.79
C LEU A 64 -10.96 -7.70 13.43
N SER A 65 -12.23 -7.96 13.06
CA SER A 65 -13.24 -6.91 12.87
C SER A 65 -13.44 -6.10 14.16
N SER A 66 -13.63 -6.77 15.31
CA SER A 66 -13.74 -6.09 16.60
C SER A 66 -12.46 -5.33 16.98
N ALA A 67 -11.29 -5.88 16.65
CA ALA A 67 -10.01 -5.26 16.94
C ALA A 67 -9.72 -4.03 16.04
N LEU A 68 -10.29 -3.97 14.84
CA LEU A 68 -10.28 -2.77 13.99
C LEU A 68 -11.20 -1.67 14.50
N ASP A 69 -12.21 -1.99 15.32
CA ASP A 69 -13.15 -1.02 15.90
C ASP A 69 -12.89 -0.73 17.40
N ALA A 70 -11.86 -1.35 17.97
CA ALA A 70 -11.53 -1.18 19.38
C ALA A 70 -11.24 0.29 19.72
N ASP A 71 -11.65 0.74 20.91
CA ASP A 71 -11.44 2.13 21.39
C ASP A 71 -9.97 2.57 21.33
N ASN A 72 -9.05 1.62 21.53
CA ASN A 72 -7.63 1.91 21.58
C ASN A 72 -6.97 1.87 20.18
N ARG A 73 -6.53 3.03 19.70
CA ARG A 73 -5.82 3.18 18.42
C ARG A 73 -4.61 2.25 18.23
N ALA A 74 -3.91 1.85 19.30
CA ALA A 74 -2.75 0.95 19.17
C ALA A 74 -3.18 -0.49 18.86
N VAL A 75 -4.36 -0.90 19.31
CA VAL A 75 -4.98 -2.18 18.91
C VAL A 75 -5.37 -2.09 17.44
N ARG A 76 -6.14 -1.08 17.04
CA ARG A 76 -6.54 -0.86 15.64
C ARG A 76 -5.34 -0.84 14.69
N LEU A 77 -4.28 -0.11 15.02
CA LEU A 77 -3.05 -0.04 14.22
C LEU A 77 -2.34 -1.40 14.13
N THR A 78 -2.30 -2.17 15.22
CA THR A 78 -1.68 -3.50 15.22
C THR A 78 -2.48 -4.44 14.31
N THR A 79 -3.80 -4.38 14.38
CA THR A 79 -4.71 -5.15 13.52
C THR A 79 -4.56 -4.77 12.05
N ALA A 80 -4.57 -3.47 11.72
CA ALA A 80 -4.37 -3.01 10.34
C ALA A 80 -3.00 -3.42 9.80
N LYS A 81 -1.94 -3.41 10.63
CA LYS A 81 -0.61 -3.91 10.23
C LYS A 81 -0.60 -5.38 9.91
N LEU A 82 -1.29 -6.20 10.71
CA LEU A 82 -1.45 -7.63 10.45
C LEU A 82 -2.18 -7.86 9.12
N LEU A 83 -3.27 -7.13 8.90
CA LEU A 83 -4.06 -7.25 7.69
C LEU A 83 -3.30 -6.81 6.43
N VAL A 84 -2.38 -5.85 6.52
CA VAL A 84 -1.45 -5.56 5.41
C VAL A 84 -0.59 -6.78 5.09
N SER A 85 0.02 -7.41 6.09
CA SER A 85 0.89 -8.57 5.87
C SER A 85 0.12 -9.76 5.27
N VAL A 86 -1.13 -9.98 5.69
CA VAL A 86 -1.97 -11.02 5.08
C VAL A 86 -2.44 -10.63 3.69
N ALA A 87 -2.87 -9.38 3.47
CA ALA A 87 -3.34 -8.94 2.16
C ALA A 87 -2.25 -9.02 1.09
N GLU A 88 -0.99 -8.77 1.46
CA GLU A 88 0.16 -8.84 0.57
C GLU A 88 0.42 -10.25 0.03
N THR A 89 0.07 -11.30 0.78
CA THR A 89 0.34 -12.69 0.41
C THR A 89 -0.91 -13.49 0.07
N THR A 90 -2.05 -13.15 0.66
CA THR A 90 -3.33 -13.87 0.53
C THR A 90 -4.50 -12.87 0.66
N PRO A 91 -4.74 -12.02 -0.35
CA PRO A 91 -5.78 -10.98 -0.30
C PRO A 91 -7.20 -11.54 -0.12
N ASP A 92 -7.49 -12.73 -0.65
CA ASP A 92 -8.76 -13.46 -0.46
C ASP A 92 -9.15 -13.61 1.02
N ALA A 93 -8.17 -13.79 1.90
CA ALA A 93 -8.40 -14.07 3.32
C ALA A 93 -8.98 -12.88 4.09
N ILE A 94 -8.92 -11.66 3.54
CA ILE A 94 -9.41 -10.45 4.22
C ILE A 94 -10.59 -9.77 3.52
N LEU A 95 -11.20 -10.40 2.51
CA LEU A 95 -12.30 -9.80 1.74
C LEU A 95 -13.48 -9.36 2.64
N GLU A 96 -13.82 -10.16 3.65
CA GLU A 96 -14.89 -9.82 4.59
C GLU A 96 -14.58 -8.58 5.45
N LEU A 97 -13.30 -8.18 5.56
CA LEU A 97 -12.85 -7.02 6.33
C LEU A 97 -12.72 -5.75 5.48
N VAL A 98 -12.89 -5.82 4.16
CA VAL A 98 -12.80 -4.65 3.26
C VAL A 98 -13.71 -3.50 3.72
N PRO A 99 -15.01 -3.70 4.06
CA PRO A 99 -15.85 -2.60 4.52
C PRO A 99 -15.35 -1.95 5.82
N VAL A 100 -14.76 -2.74 6.72
CA VAL A 100 -14.25 -2.24 8.02
C VAL A 100 -12.98 -1.43 7.80
N LEU A 101 -12.08 -1.88 6.92
CA LEU A 101 -10.88 -1.13 6.53
C LEU A 101 -11.24 0.16 5.79
N ALA A 102 -12.22 0.12 4.89
CA ALA A 102 -12.70 1.31 4.18
C ALA A 102 -13.27 2.35 5.15
N ALA A 103 -14.06 1.91 6.15
CA ALA A 103 -14.56 2.79 7.21
C ALA A 103 -13.43 3.45 8.02
N ARG A 104 -12.27 2.78 8.20
CA ARG A 104 -11.10 3.41 8.81
C ARG A 104 -10.47 4.46 7.91
N VAL A 105 -10.38 4.23 6.60
CA VAL A 105 -9.85 5.23 5.65
C VAL A 105 -10.70 6.50 5.63
N ALA A 106 -12.03 6.35 5.67
CA ALA A 106 -13.00 7.44 5.60
C ALA A 106 -13.21 8.24 6.91
N ASP A 107 -12.63 7.79 8.03
CA ASP A 107 -12.79 8.43 9.32
C ASP A 107 -11.75 9.56 9.50
N ASP A 108 -12.16 10.81 9.32
CA ASP A 108 -11.29 11.99 9.46
C ASP A 108 -10.72 12.16 10.89
N ASP A 109 -11.38 11.59 11.91
CA ASP A 109 -10.92 11.64 13.30
C ASP A 109 -10.00 10.45 13.64
N GLU A 110 -9.83 9.49 12.73
CA GLU A 110 -8.99 8.33 12.94
C GLU A 110 -7.50 8.71 12.94
N PHE A 111 -6.74 8.00 13.77
CA PHE A 111 -5.31 8.13 13.80
C PHE A 111 -4.71 7.83 12.43
N TYR A 112 -4.05 8.82 11.84
CA TYR A 112 -3.55 8.82 10.47
C TYR A 112 -2.77 7.54 10.08
N TYR A 113 -1.97 6.94 10.98
CA TYR A 113 -1.31 5.66 10.70
C TYR A 113 -2.26 4.47 10.53
N VAL A 114 -3.41 4.44 11.22
CA VAL A 114 -4.44 3.41 11.01
C VAL A 114 -5.05 3.59 9.63
N ARG A 115 -5.35 4.83 9.22
CA ARG A 115 -5.86 5.15 7.88
C ARG A 115 -4.87 4.70 6.79
N ALA A 116 -3.60 5.08 6.94
CA ALA A 116 -2.52 4.70 6.04
C ALA A 116 -2.39 3.17 5.88
N ARG A 117 -2.39 2.41 6.99
CA ARG A 117 -2.28 0.95 6.94
C ARG A 117 -3.55 0.28 6.41
N SER A 118 -4.72 0.87 6.67
CA SER A 118 -5.98 0.37 6.12
C SER A 118 -6.02 0.55 4.60
N ALA A 119 -5.64 1.72 4.11
CA ALA A 119 -5.51 1.98 2.68
C ALA A 119 -4.49 1.06 2.01
N GLU A 120 -3.34 0.81 2.65
CA GLU A 120 -2.34 -0.11 2.12
C GLU A 120 -2.86 -1.55 2.00
N ALA A 121 -3.57 -2.06 3.02
CA ALA A 121 -4.18 -3.40 2.97
C ALA A 121 -5.21 -3.49 1.84
N LEU A 122 -6.08 -2.48 1.72
CA LEU A 122 -7.05 -2.36 0.63
C LEU A 122 -6.38 -2.30 -0.74
N GLY A 123 -5.24 -1.59 -0.86
CA GLY A 123 -4.43 -1.58 -2.06
C GLY A 123 -4.01 -2.99 -2.47
N TYR A 124 -3.47 -3.80 -1.56
CA TYR A 124 -3.11 -5.19 -1.89
C TYR A 124 -4.32 -6.02 -2.34
N VAL A 125 -5.47 -5.87 -1.68
CA VAL A 125 -6.72 -6.54 -2.13
C VAL A 125 -7.10 -6.10 -3.55
N ALA A 126 -6.92 -4.82 -3.89
CA ALA A 126 -7.29 -4.29 -5.20
C ALA A 126 -6.51 -4.90 -6.38
N LEU A 127 -5.34 -5.51 -6.14
CA LEU A 127 -4.57 -6.20 -7.18
C LEU A 127 -5.34 -7.39 -7.77
N GLU A 128 -6.07 -8.13 -6.93
CA GLU A 128 -6.82 -9.33 -7.32
C GLU A 128 -8.35 -9.10 -7.34
N HIS A 129 -8.85 -8.21 -6.47
CA HIS A 129 -10.27 -7.89 -6.29
C HIS A 129 -10.55 -6.40 -6.42
N PRO A 130 -10.24 -5.78 -7.58
CA PRO A 130 -10.44 -4.34 -7.77
C PRO A 130 -11.91 -3.93 -7.61
N ASP A 131 -12.86 -4.83 -7.87
CA ASP A 131 -14.29 -4.54 -7.75
C ASP A 131 -14.76 -4.35 -6.29
N GLU A 132 -14.08 -4.98 -5.33
CA GLU A 132 -14.39 -4.90 -3.89
C GLU A 132 -13.84 -3.59 -3.28
N VAL A 133 -12.74 -3.08 -3.81
CA VAL A 133 -12.02 -1.92 -3.24
C VAL A 133 -12.29 -0.64 -4.02
N ALA A 134 -12.40 -0.69 -5.36
CA ALA A 134 -12.56 0.50 -6.19
C ALA A 134 -14.03 0.96 -6.28
N THR A 135 -14.68 1.10 -5.11
CA THR A 135 -15.99 1.73 -4.99
C THR A 135 -15.86 3.24 -5.18
N PRO A 136 -16.88 3.93 -5.72
CA PRO A 136 -16.83 5.38 -5.89
C PRO A 136 -16.53 6.14 -4.60
N GLU A 137 -17.07 5.66 -3.47
CA GLU A 137 -16.89 6.23 -2.14
C GLU A 137 -15.43 6.11 -1.69
N LEU A 138 -14.87 4.89 -1.69
CA LEU A 138 -13.48 4.69 -1.26
C LEU A 138 -12.49 5.41 -2.18
N LEU A 139 -12.73 5.43 -3.49
CA LEU A 139 -11.89 6.22 -4.41
C LEU A 139 -11.97 7.72 -4.15
N ALA A 140 -13.10 8.23 -3.66
CA ALA A 140 -13.21 9.62 -3.23
C ALA A 140 -12.41 9.86 -1.96
N ASP A 141 -12.51 8.97 -0.97
CA ASP A 141 -11.79 9.09 0.31
C ASP A 141 -10.27 9.02 0.11
N LEU A 142 -9.78 8.08 -0.71
CA LEU A 142 -8.35 7.98 -1.07
C LEU A 142 -7.85 9.27 -1.73
N ARG A 143 -8.65 9.88 -2.61
CA ARG A 143 -8.30 11.13 -3.31
C ARG A 143 -8.31 12.33 -2.39
N LEU A 144 -9.32 12.45 -1.53
CA LEU A 144 -9.40 13.53 -0.56
C LEU A 144 -8.20 13.46 0.39
N GLY A 145 -7.85 12.25 0.84
CA GLY A 145 -6.67 12.05 1.67
C GLY A 145 -5.39 12.56 1.00
N LEU A 146 -5.16 12.30 -0.30
CA LEU A 146 -3.96 12.83 -0.99
C LEU A 146 -3.77 14.35 -0.85
N SER A 147 -4.86 15.12 -0.71
CA SER A 147 -4.82 16.59 -0.60
C SER A 147 -4.75 17.12 0.83
N PHE A 148 -5.22 16.34 1.80
CA PHE A 148 -5.48 16.86 3.16
C PHE A 148 -4.81 16.07 4.28
N ASP A 149 -4.16 14.95 3.95
CA ASP A 149 -3.49 14.11 4.94
C ASP A 149 -2.03 14.49 5.22
N GLU A 150 -1.51 13.88 6.28
CA GLU A 150 -0.09 13.86 6.59
C GLU A 150 0.72 13.12 5.50
N PRO A 151 1.97 13.52 5.20
CA PRO A 151 2.78 12.93 4.13
C PRO A 151 2.88 11.39 4.17
N GLU A 152 3.03 10.80 5.36
CA GLU A 152 3.14 9.35 5.52
C GLU A 152 1.85 8.60 5.13
N VAL A 153 0.69 9.25 5.24
CA VAL A 153 -0.57 8.69 4.77
C VAL A 153 -0.67 8.83 3.26
N THR A 154 -0.37 10.02 2.72
CA THR A 154 -0.38 10.31 1.28
C THR A 154 0.41 9.27 0.49
N GLN A 155 1.57 8.85 1.00
CA GLN A 155 2.37 7.76 0.41
C GLN A 155 1.62 6.42 0.32
N LYS A 156 0.84 6.07 1.35
CA LYS A 156 0.05 4.82 1.35
C LYS A 156 -1.21 4.91 0.50
N LEU A 157 -1.84 6.09 0.45
CA LEU A 157 -2.98 6.33 -0.43
C LEU A 157 -2.56 6.27 -1.90
N SER A 158 -1.42 6.87 -2.25
CA SER A 158 -0.88 6.82 -3.62
C SER A 158 -0.53 5.39 -4.04
N LYS A 159 0.11 4.61 -3.15
CA LYS A 159 0.36 3.18 -3.37
C LYS A 159 -0.94 2.38 -3.56
N ALA A 160 -1.98 2.65 -2.76
CA ALA A 160 -3.27 1.99 -2.90
C ALA A 160 -3.93 2.31 -4.27
N LEU A 161 -3.87 3.56 -4.71
CA LEU A 161 -4.36 3.98 -6.03
C LEU A 161 -3.55 3.36 -7.18
N GLU A 162 -2.24 3.21 -7.02
CA GLU A 162 -1.43 2.44 -7.96
C GLU A 162 -1.92 0.98 -8.06
N HIS A 163 -2.12 0.30 -6.94
CA HIS A 163 -2.60 -1.07 -6.95
C HIS A 163 -4.00 -1.20 -7.56
N VAL A 164 -4.89 -0.24 -7.32
CA VAL A 164 -6.19 -0.17 -8.03
C VAL A 164 -5.98 -0.06 -9.54
N ALA A 165 -5.04 0.78 -9.99
CA ALA A 165 -4.72 0.90 -11.42
C ALA A 165 -4.19 -0.41 -12.01
N LEU A 166 -3.31 -1.10 -11.28
CA LEU A 166 -2.73 -2.39 -11.68
C LEU A 166 -3.77 -3.51 -11.75
N GLY A 167 -4.72 -3.55 -10.80
CA GLY A 167 -5.81 -4.52 -10.80
C GLY A 167 -6.88 -4.25 -11.87
N ASP A 168 -7.38 -3.01 -11.96
CA ASP A 168 -8.26 -2.58 -13.05
C ASP A 168 -8.09 -1.08 -13.39
N PRO A 169 -7.34 -0.73 -14.47
CA PRO A 169 -7.10 0.67 -14.85
C PRO A 169 -8.38 1.44 -15.17
N ARG A 170 -9.47 0.76 -15.56
CA ARG A 170 -10.72 1.42 -15.96
C ARG A 170 -11.40 2.09 -14.78
N ARG A 171 -11.06 1.69 -13.54
CA ARG A 171 -11.58 2.27 -12.28
C ARG A 171 -11.10 3.71 -12.07
N LEU A 172 -9.91 4.06 -12.55
CA LEU A 172 -9.32 5.40 -12.35
C LEU A 172 -9.41 6.32 -13.57
N ARG A 173 -10.04 5.88 -14.67
CA ARG A 173 -10.11 6.66 -15.94
C ARG A 173 -10.61 8.10 -15.79
N HIS A 174 -11.51 8.33 -14.84
CA HIS A 174 -12.14 9.64 -14.57
C HIS A 174 -11.41 10.42 -13.46
N HIS A 175 -10.37 9.83 -12.88
CA HIS A 175 -9.60 10.35 -11.77
C HIS A 175 -8.25 10.92 -12.25
N VAL A 176 -7.86 10.63 -13.51
CA VAL A 176 -6.57 11.04 -14.13
C VAL A 176 -6.19 12.50 -13.89
N PRO A 177 -7.04 13.52 -14.17
CA PRO A 177 -6.66 14.91 -13.94
C PRO A 177 -6.30 15.19 -12.48
N THR A 178 -7.06 14.66 -11.52
CA THR A 178 -6.80 14.87 -10.10
C THR A 178 -5.58 14.11 -9.61
N LEU A 179 -5.31 12.89 -10.12
CA LEU A 179 -4.08 12.19 -9.78
C LEU A 179 -2.84 12.93 -10.30
N ALA A 180 -2.96 13.61 -11.46
CA ALA A 180 -1.88 14.40 -12.04
C ALA A 180 -1.51 15.64 -11.21
N GLU A 181 -2.45 16.23 -10.47
CA GLU A 181 -2.20 17.35 -9.56
C GLU A 181 -1.11 17.02 -8.51
N HIS A 182 -0.99 15.75 -8.13
CA HIS A 182 -0.02 15.24 -7.17
C HIS A 182 1.27 14.71 -7.81
N LEU A 183 1.46 14.87 -9.13
CA LEU A 183 2.74 14.52 -9.74
C LEU A 183 3.86 15.45 -9.28
N ALA A 184 3.56 16.62 -8.72
CA ALA A 184 4.55 17.57 -8.20
C ALA A 184 4.72 17.48 -6.67
N ASP A 185 4.26 16.40 -6.04
CA ASP A 185 4.42 16.16 -4.60
C ASP A 185 5.89 16.17 -4.18
N ASP A 186 6.19 16.64 -2.97
CA ASP A 186 7.56 16.69 -2.44
C ASP A 186 8.11 15.28 -2.20
N ASP A 187 7.24 14.31 -1.87
CA ASP A 187 7.63 12.91 -1.64
C ASP A 187 7.80 12.15 -2.98
N GLU A 188 9.01 11.65 -3.20
CA GLU A 188 9.37 10.87 -4.37
C GLU A 188 8.51 9.61 -4.55
N LEU A 189 8.13 8.93 -3.46
CA LEU A 189 7.29 7.73 -3.52
C LEU A 189 5.88 8.10 -3.95
N VAL A 190 5.33 9.23 -3.51
CA VAL A 190 4.03 9.72 -3.97
C VAL A 190 4.08 9.98 -5.47
N ARG A 191 5.09 10.72 -5.94
CA ARG A 191 5.28 10.97 -7.38
C ARG A 191 5.40 9.67 -8.16
N CYS A 192 6.21 8.71 -7.68
CA CYS A 192 6.45 7.43 -8.35
C CYS A 192 5.17 6.57 -8.47
N HIS A 193 4.43 6.41 -7.37
CA HIS A 193 3.20 5.63 -7.33
C HIS A 193 2.13 6.23 -8.26
N LEU A 194 1.93 7.55 -8.23
CA LEU A 194 0.92 8.20 -9.07
C LEU A 194 1.33 8.26 -10.54
N CYS A 195 2.61 8.44 -10.85
CA CYS A 195 3.13 8.35 -12.22
C CYS A 195 2.90 6.94 -12.78
N THR A 196 3.15 5.90 -11.98
CA THR A 196 2.86 4.50 -12.30
C THR A 196 1.37 4.29 -12.57
N ALA A 197 0.49 4.74 -11.67
CA ALA A 197 -0.97 4.62 -11.84
C ALA A 197 -1.45 5.26 -13.15
N LEU A 198 -0.99 6.48 -13.46
CA LEU A 198 -1.34 7.19 -14.69
C LEU A 198 -0.87 6.45 -15.95
N VAL A 199 0.35 5.93 -15.95
CA VAL A 199 0.89 5.15 -17.08
C VAL A 199 0.08 3.87 -17.32
N VAL A 200 -0.31 3.18 -16.24
CA VAL A 200 -1.15 1.98 -16.31
C VAL A 200 -2.53 2.31 -16.88
N VAL A 201 -3.19 3.37 -16.37
CA VAL A 201 -4.47 3.84 -16.92
C VAL A 201 -4.34 4.22 -18.40
N GLY A 202 -3.27 4.91 -18.77
CA GLY A 202 -3.02 5.33 -20.15
C GLY A 202 -2.63 4.22 -21.11
N SER A 203 -2.17 3.08 -20.61
CA SER A 203 -1.92 1.89 -21.42
C SER A 203 -3.24 1.30 -21.93
N GLU A 204 -4.29 1.31 -21.09
CA GLU A 204 -5.64 0.87 -21.45
C GLU A 204 -6.49 1.97 -22.10
N SER A 205 -6.32 3.22 -21.67
CA SER A 205 -7.11 4.39 -22.11
C SER A 205 -6.21 5.56 -22.53
N PRO A 206 -5.52 5.47 -23.69
CA PRO A 206 -4.52 6.46 -24.12
C PRO A 206 -5.04 7.89 -24.18
N ASP A 207 -6.28 8.08 -24.62
CA ASP A 207 -6.91 9.40 -24.75
C ASP A 207 -6.99 10.14 -23.41
N ARG A 208 -7.04 9.42 -22.27
CA ARG A 208 -7.10 10.03 -20.94
C ARG A 208 -5.79 10.66 -20.52
N LEU A 209 -4.66 10.17 -21.03
CA LEU A 209 -3.36 10.78 -20.73
C LEU A 209 -3.09 12.04 -21.53
N ALA A 210 -3.78 12.28 -22.64
CA ALA A 210 -3.61 13.49 -23.43
C ALA A 210 -3.86 14.75 -22.58
N ASP A 211 -4.81 14.67 -21.65
CA ASP A 211 -5.18 15.77 -20.75
C ASP A 211 -4.10 16.10 -19.70
N VAL A 212 -3.20 15.16 -19.40
CA VAL A 212 -2.15 15.28 -18.36
C VAL A 212 -0.74 15.07 -18.92
N ALA A 213 -0.60 15.12 -20.26
CA ALA A 213 0.64 14.80 -20.96
C ALA A 213 1.76 15.79 -20.59
N ASP A 214 1.43 17.05 -20.35
CA ASP A 214 2.40 18.06 -19.93
C ASP A 214 2.92 17.83 -18.51
N ASP A 215 2.07 17.40 -17.58
CA ASP A 215 2.47 17.07 -16.22
C ASP A 215 3.43 15.88 -16.18
N LEU A 216 3.12 14.82 -16.96
CA LEU A 216 4.02 13.68 -17.13
C LEU A 216 5.32 14.07 -17.85
N ARG A 217 5.27 15.00 -18.81
CA ARG A 217 6.47 15.50 -19.51
C ARG A 217 7.41 16.22 -18.56
N ILE A 218 6.89 16.99 -17.59
CA ILE A 218 7.73 17.64 -16.57
C ILE A 218 8.50 16.59 -15.76
N ARG A 219 7.88 15.44 -15.48
CA ARG A 219 8.49 14.33 -14.73
C ARG A 219 9.62 13.60 -15.48
N LEU A 220 9.83 13.83 -16.77
CA LEU A 220 11.00 13.32 -17.51
C LEU A 220 12.32 13.93 -17.02
N SER A 221 12.26 15.05 -16.30
CA SER A 221 13.41 15.70 -15.65
C SER A 221 13.31 15.66 -14.12
N ASP A 222 12.56 14.70 -13.56
CA ASP A 222 12.50 14.51 -12.12
C ASP A 222 13.86 14.10 -11.53
N ASP A 223 14.12 14.46 -10.28
CA ASP A 223 15.36 14.08 -9.60
C ASP A 223 15.44 12.55 -9.41
N SER A 224 14.29 11.89 -9.26
CA SER A 224 14.17 10.44 -9.14
C SER A 224 14.31 9.72 -10.48
N THR A 225 15.24 8.76 -10.55
CA THR A 225 15.41 7.85 -11.70
C THR A 225 14.13 7.05 -11.98
N PHE A 226 13.40 6.64 -10.94
CA PHE A 226 12.18 5.86 -11.05
C PHE A 226 11.01 6.67 -11.60
N VAL A 227 10.83 7.90 -11.10
CA VAL A 227 9.80 8.81 -11.62
C VAL A 227 10.08 9.16 -13.08
N ARG A 228 11.35 9.47 -13.43
CA ARG A 228 11.76 9.70 -14.83
C ARG A 228 11.46 8.49 -15.70
N GLY A 229 11.83 7.30 -15.24
CA GLY A 229 11.60 6.07 -15.99
C GLY A 229 10.12 5.82 -16.24
N ARG A 230 9.27 5.95 -15.22
CA ARG A 230 7.81 5.82 -15.38
C ARG A 230 7.24 6.84 -16.34
N ALA A 231 7.62 8.11 -16.22
CA ALA A 231 7.20 9.15 -17.16
C ALA A 231 7.63 8.83 -18.61
N ALA A 232 8.79 8.20 -18.79
CA ALA A 232 9.33 7.84 -20.09
C ALA A 232 8.60 6.67 -20.78
N GLU A 233 7.91 5.79 -20.06
CA GLU A 233 7.25 4.59 -20.63
C GLU A 233 6.20 4.91 -21.70
N ARG A 234 5.61 6.11 -21.68
CA ARG A 234 4.57 6.49 -22.65
C ARG A 234 5.10 7.28 -23.84
N ARG A 235 6.14 8.13 -23.67
CA ARG A 235 6.82 8.92 -24.74
C ARG A 235 7.95 9.75 -24.10
N LEU A 236 9.19 9.78 -24.60
CA LEU A 236 9.69 10.63 -25.69
C LEU A 236 11.19 10.31 -25.86
N GLY A 237 11.68 10.21 -27.10
CA GLY A 237 13.03 9.73 -27.44
C GLY A 237 14.24 10.53 -27.00
N ASP A 238 14.14 11.38 -25.97
CA ASP A 238 15.26 12.16 -25.42
C ASP A 238 16.05 11.40 -24.34
N LEU A 239 15.52 10.26 -23.88
CA LEU A 239 16.09 9.47 -22.78
C LEU A 239 16.61 8.09 -23.22
N CYS A 240 16.67 7.81 -24.52
CA CYS A 240 17.15 6.51 -25.01
C CYS A 240 18.62 6.24 -24.73
N ASP A 241 19.41 7.32 -24.60
CA ASP A 241 20.82 7.29 -24.24
C ASP A 241 21.04 7.63 -22.75
N ALA A 242 20.01 7.52 -21.91
CA ALA A 242 20.17 7.75 -20.46
C ALA A 242 21.18 6.76 -19.87
N ASP A 243 22.04 7.25 -18.97
CA ASP A 243 23.06 6.42 -18.31
C ASP A 243 22.42 5.34 -17.42
N GLU A 244 21.20 5.58 -16.93
CA GLU A 244 20.43 4.61 -16.15
C GLU A 244 19.64 3.62 -17.04
N PRO A 245 19.92 2.30 -16.98
CA PRO A 245 19.25 1.30 -17.81
C PRO A 245 17.72 1.30 -17.65
N PHE A 246 17.23 1.50 -16.42
CA PHE A 246 15.79 1.57 -16.12
C PHE A 246 15.07 2.64 -16.96
N VAL A 247 15.72 3.80 -17.17
CA VAL A 247 15.19 4.94 -17.93
C VAL A 247 15.36 4.71 -19.43
N ALA A 248 16.55 4.26 -19.85
CA ALA A 248 16.88 4.01 -21.25
C ALA A 248 15.99 2.95 -21.89
N ASP A 249 15.72 1.84 -21.20
CA ASP A 249 14.85 0.76 -21.69
C ASP A 249 13.42 1.26 -21.96
N ARG A 250 12.88 2.09 -21.06
CA ARG A 250 11.52 2.64 -21.15
C ARG A 250 11.38 3.69 -22.25
N ALA A 251 12.39 4.54 -22.41
CA ALA A 251 12.45 5.49 -23.50
C ALA A 251 12.54 4.80 -24.88
N ARG A 252 13.36 3.74 -25.00
CA ARG A 252 13.48 2.93 -26.23
C ARG A 252 12.16 2.23 -26.58
N PHE A 253 11.49 1.63 -25.59
CA PHE A 253 10.15 1.06 -25.79
C PHE A 253 9.18 2.12 -26.34
N ALA A 254 9.09 3.28 -25.71
CA ALA A 254 8.15 4.32 -26.12
C ALA A 254 8.42 4.83 -27.54
N LEU A 255 9.69 4.93 -27.96
CA LEU A 255 10.05 5.26 -29.35
C LEU A 255 9.61 4.19 -30.36
N SER A 256 9.84 2.91 -30.03
CA SER A 256 9.50 1.79 -30.91
C SER A 256 7.99 1.73 -31.22
N ALA A 257 7.15 2.02 -30.24
CA ALA A 257 5.69 2.02 -30.36
C ALA A 257 5.13 3.12 -31.29
N LEU A 258 5.94 4.14 -31.63
CA LEU A 258 5.53 5.32 -32.39
C LEU A 258 6.03 5.35 -33.83
N GLY A 259 6.75 4.31 -34.26
CA GLY A 259 7.20 4.15 -35.64
C GLY A 259 8.47 4.93 -36.02
N GLY A 260 9.27 5.37 -35.05
CA GLY A 260 10.54 6.06 -35.29
C GLY A 260 11.73 5.12 -35.13
N THR A 261 12.26 4.63 -36.26
CA THR A 261 13.45 3.78 -36.43
C THR A 261 13.46 2.48 -35.61
N ALA A 262 13.48 1.35 -36.32
CA ALA A 262 13.74 0.05 -35.71
C ALA A 262 15.05 0.12 -34.93
N ASP A 263 14.96 -0.03 -33.61
CA ASP A 263 16.08 -0.45 -32.79
C ASP A 263 16.67 -1.72 -33.44
N PRO A 264 17.98 -1.79 -33.75
CA PRO A 264 18.58 -3.01 -34.29
C PRO A 264 18.39 -4.22 -33.37
N ASP A 265 18.15 -4.01 -32.07
CA ASP A 265 17.89 -5.06 -31.08
C ASP A 265 16.38 -5.30 -30.82
N GLY A 266 15.48 -4.47 -31.38
CA GLY A 266 14.04 -4.54 -31.18
C GLY A 266 13.56 -3.95 -29.84
N PRO A 267 12.24 -3.78 -29.62
CA PRO A 267 11.73 -3.34 -28.32
C PRO A 267 12.18 -4.29 -27.21
N THR A 268 12.67 -3.75 -26.09
CA THR A 268 13.03 -4.55 -24.92
C THR A 268 11.81 -5.40 -24.52
N PRO A 269 11.90 -6.74 -24.56
CA PRO A 269 10.76 -7.60 -24.24
C PRO A 269 10.27 -7.30 -22.83
N GLY A 270 8.98 -6.99 -22.69
CA GLY A 270 8.36 -6.75 -21.38
C GLY A 270 8.57 -5.34 -20.82
N VAL A 271 8.46 -4.29 -21.64
CA VAL A 271 8.30 -2.88 -21.21
C VAL A 271 6.99 -2.32 -21.77
N GLY A 272 6.31 -1.45 -21.02
CA GLY A 272 5.07 -0.76 -21.45
C GLY A 272 3.83 -1.64 -21.57
N THR A 273 3.82 -2.78 -20.88
CA THR A 273 2.63 -3.56 -20.56
C THR A 273 2.30 -3.41 -19.08
N ILE A 274 1.04 -3.61 -18.69
CA ILE A 274 0.64 -3.59 -17.27
C ILE A 274 1.46 -4.62 -16.47
N GLU A 275 1.70 -5.81 -17.04
CA GLU A 275 2.52 -6.86 -16.44
C GLU A 275 3.95 -6.40 -16.13
N SER A 276 4.59 -5.68 -17.07
CA SER A 276 5.93 -5.11 -16.87
C SER A 276 5.97 -4.05 -15.77
N VAL A 277 4.97 -3.17 -15.77
CA VAL A 277 4.85 -2.13 -14.75
C VAL A 277 4.67 -2.76 -13.38
N SER A 278 3.76 -3.72 -13.26
CA SER A 278 3.53 -4.48 -12.03
C SER A 278 4.82 -5.16 -11.54
N ALA A 279 5.55 -5.83 -12.43
CA ALA A 279 6.75 -6.59 -12.07
C ALA A 279 7.92 -5.73 -11.57
N SER A 280 7.94 -4.43 -11.91
CA SER A 280 9.06 -3.53 -11.58
C SER A 280 8.76 -2.53 -10.47
N THR A 281 7.50 -2.32 -10.08
CA THR A 281 7.16 -1.23 -9.15
C THR A 281 7.51 -1.54 -7.71
N ALA A 282 7.36 -2.78 -7.27
CA ALA A 282 7.73 -3.17 -5.91
C ALA A 282 9.23 -2.94 -5.64
N ASP A 283 10.08 -3.36 -6.57
CA ASP A 283 11.54 -3.19 -6.51
C ASP A 283 11.94 -1.71 -6.54
N ALA A 284 11.35 -0.94 -7.47
CA ALA A 284 11.57 0.51 -7.54
C ALA A 284 11.23 1.21 -6.22
N ALA A 285 10.06 0.89 -5.65
CA ALA A 285 9.62 1.49 -4.39
C ALA A 285 10.50 1.05 -3.20
N GLU A 286 11.09 -0.15 -3.24
CA GLU A 286 12.02 -0.62 -2.21
C GLU A 286 13.39 0.03 -2.29
N GLU A 287 13.89 0.29 -3.50
CA GLU A 287 15.14 1.02 -3.71
C GLU A 287 15.02 2.47 -3.23
N ILE A 288 13.91 3.15 -3.54
CA ILE A 288 13.64 4.52 -3.03
C ILE A 288 13.56 4.53 -1.50
N ARG A 289 12.99 3.49 -0.88
CA ARG A 289 12.89 3.38 0.59
C ARG A 289 14.22 3.09 1.27
N SER A 290 15.19 2.51 0.57
CA SER A 290 16.47 2.09 1.14
C SER A 290 17.40 3.30 1.24
N PRO A 291 17.59 3.92 2.42
CA PRO A 291 18.53 5.01 2.54
C PRO A 291 19.95 4.44 2.40
N ASP A 292 20.89 5.23 1.87
CA ASP A 292 22.31 5.01 2.12
C ASP A 292 22.51 4.86 3.63
N SER A 293 22.91 3.67 4.06
CA SER A 293 22.69 3.18 5.42
C SER A 293 23.47 3.96 6.48
N ASP A 294 22.77 4.67 7.36
CA ASP A 294 23.31 5.04 8.68
C ASP A 294 22.24 4.94 9.79
N GLY A 295 22.55 4.16 10.83
CA GLY A 295 21.87 4.21 12.14
C GLY A 295 20.59 3.39 12.30
N MET A 296 20.73 2.10 12.64
CA MET A 296 19.60 1.21 12.97
C MET A 296 19.22 1.24 14.47
N ARG A 297 17.91 1.29 14.81
CA ARG A 297 17.47 1.26 16.23
C ARG A 297 17.56 -0.12 16.90
N PRO A 298 17.96 -0.21 18.19
CA PRO A 298 18.06 -1.48 18.91
C PRO A 298 16.72 -2.19 19.24
N SER A 299 15.60 -1.48 19.30
CA SER A 299 14.32 -2.05 19.79
C SER A 299 13.42 -2.65 18.71
N CYS A 300 13.45 -2.09 17.50
CA CYS A 300 12.60 -2.54 16.38
C CYS A 300 13.32 -2.62 15.04
N GLY A 301 14.64 -2.37 15.00
CA GLY A 301 15.44 -2.42 13.78
C GLY A 301 14.80 -1.59 12.67
N PHE A 302 14.54 -0.31 12.93
CA PHE A 302 14.10 0.63 11.90
C PHE A 302 15.13 1.77 11.84
N PRO A 303 15.55 2.23 10.64
CA PRO A 303 16.53 3.28 10.51
C PRO A 303 16.02 4.58 11.14
N LEU A 304 16.90 5.29 11.86
CA LEU A 304 16.61 6.61 12.40
C LEU A 304 16.82 7.64 11.29
N ALA A 305 15.74 8.21 10.76
CA ALA A 305 15.86 9.47 10.02
C ALA A 305 16.21 10.60 10.99
N GLU A 306 17.13 11.50 10.61
CA GLU A 306 17.53 12.67 11.40
C GLU A 306 16.36 13.67 11.60
N SER A 307 15.35 13.60 10.75
CA SER A 307 14.13 14.41 10.78
C SER A 307 12.89 13.51 10.69
N GLY A 308 12.46 12.95 11.82
CA GLY A 308 11.23 12.17 11.94
C GLY A 308 10.31 12.70 13.07
N PRO A 309 9.00 12.43 13.02
CA PRO A 309 8.05 12.82 14.06
C PRO A 309 8.47 12.21 15.40
N PRO A 310 8.16 12.79 16.58
CA PRO A 310 8.67 12.37 17.90
C PRO A 310 8.36 10.91 18.28
N MET A 311 7.69 10.12 17.43
CA MET A 311 7.27 8.74 17.62
C MET A 311 7.66 7.87 16.41
N CYS A 312 8.15 6.65 16.66
CA CYS A 312 8.54 5.70 15.62
C CYS A 312 7.33 5.16 14.83
N PRO A 313 7.34 5.20 13.48
CA PRO A 313 6.24 4.70 12.63
C PRO A 313 6.05 3.18 12.74
N ARG A 314 7.11 2.43 13.03
CA ARG A 314 7.06 0.97 13.16
C ARG A 314 6.42 0.52 14.48
N CYS A 315 6.81 1.11 15.62
CA CYS A 315 6.41 0.62 16.94
C CYS A 315 5.57 1.60 17.79
N GLY A 316 5.41 2.86 17.37
CA GLY A 316 4.64 3.88 18.07
C GLY A 316 5.24 4.31 19.42
N GLN A 317 6.55 4.15 19.61
CA GLN A 317 7.28 4.62 20.80
C GLN A 317 7.97 5.96 20.51
N PRO A 318 8.16 6.84 21.52
CA PRO A 318 8.86 8.10 21.34
C PRO A 318 10.30 7.95 20.81
N HIS A 319 10.85 9.00 20.21
CA HIS A 319 12.23 9.03 19.74
C HIS A 319 13.25 8.85 20.86
#